data_AF-A0A7H8S948-F1
#
_entry.id   AF-A0A7H8S948-F1
#
_cell.length_a   1.000
_cell.length_b   1.000
_cell.length_c   1.000
_cell.angle_alpha   90.00
_cell.angle_beta   90.00
_cell.angle_gamma   90.00
#
_symmetry.space_group_name_H-M   'P 1'
#
loop_
_entity.id
_entity.type
_entity.pdbx_description
1 polymer ?
#
loop_
_entity_poly.entity_id
_entity_poly.type
_entity_poly.pdbx_seq_one_letter_code
_entity_poly.pdbx_strand_id
1 'polypeptide(L)' 'MYDATFIKQGLYLQGLPVFEDDVPYIQNTLVTINQAQEPLKSFPDLNQTVPITVVDKRLMLWLN' A
#
# COMPACT_ATOMS: atom_id res chain seq x y z
N MET A 1 6.90 -11.31 12.55
CA MET A 1 6.77 -9.84 12.67
C MET A 1 5.32 -9.43 12.89
N TYR A 2 4.37 -9.93 12.09
CA TYR A 2 2.93 -9.69 12.29
C TYR A 2 2.20 -10.98 12.69
N ASP A 3 2.70 -11.69 13.71
CA ASP A 3 1.97 -12.85 14.22
C ASP A 3 0.74 -12.40 15.05
N ALA A 4 -0.10 -13.37 15.40
CA ALA A 4 -1.32 -13.11 16.15
C ALA A 4 -1.05 -12.41 17.49
N THR A 5 0.06 -12.73 18.17
CA THR A 5 0.42 -12.11 19.45
C THR A 5 0.72 -10.63 19.26
N PHE A 6 1.54 -10.28 18.26
CA PHE A 6 1.85 -8.89 17.92
C PHE A 6 0.57 -8.10 17.62
N ILE A 7 -0.33 -8.64 16.80
CA ILE A 7 -1.57 -7.97 16.40
C ILE A 7 -2.47 -7.73 17.61
N LYS A 8 -2.71 -8.77 18.41
CA LYS A 8 -3.58 -8.66 19.60
C LYS A 8 -3.03 -7.68 20.63
N GLN A 9 -1.72 -7.71 20.86
CA GLN A 9 -1.07 -6.77 21.76
C GLN A 9 -1.17 -5.33 21.23
N GLY A 10 -0.99 -5.12 19.93
CA GLY A 10 -1.15 -3.82 19.29
C GLY A 10 -2.58 -3.27 19.40
N LEU A 11 -3.60 -4.13 19.21
CA LEU A 11 -5.00 -3.76 19.39
C LEU A 11 -5.30 -3.40 20.86
N TYR A 12 -4.84 -4.23 21.79
CA TYR A 12 -5.00 -3.99 23.23
C TYR A 12 -4.40 -2.64 23.66
N LEU A 13 -3.18 -2.33 23.22
CA LEU A 13 -2.51 -1.06 23.55
C LEU A 13 -3.23 0.17 22.98
N GLN A 14 -4.00 -0.01 21.90
CA GLN A 14 -4.82 1.03 21.29
C GLN A 14 -6.24 1.11 21.88
N GLY A 15 -6.57 0.25 22.84
CA GLY A 15 -7.92 0.16 23.40
C GLY A 15 -8.96 -0.38 22.42
N LEU A 16 -8.52 -1.12 21.39
CA LEU A 16 -9.40 -1.72 20.38
C LEU A 16 -9.81 -3.14 20.80
N PRO A 17 -11.06 -3.55 20.53
CA PRO A 17 -11.49 -4.92 20.75
C PRO A 17 -10.71 -5.90 19.86
N VAL A 18 -10.49 -7.10 20.37
CA VAL A 18 -9.91 -8.20 19.60
C VAL A 18 -11.02 -9.13 19.17
N PHE A 19 -11.25 -9.21 17.87
CA PHE A 19 -12.09 -10.24 17.24
C PHE A 19 -11.17 -11.28 16.61
N GLU A 20 -11.27 -12.54 17.05
CA GLU A 20 -10.35 -13.60 16.62
C GLU A 20 -10.42 -13.86 15.12
N ASP A 21 -11.62 -13.75 14.53
CA ASP A 21 -11.85 -13.93 13.10
C ASP A 21 -11.21 -12.80 12.25
N ASP A 22 -10.97 -11.63 12.85
CA ASP A 22 -10.35 -10.49 12.16
C ASP A 22 -8.82 -10.58 12.13
N VAL A 23 -8.20 -11.34 13.05
CA VAL A 23 -6.74 -11.43 13.20
C VAL A 23 -6.06 -11.87 11.90
N PRO A 24 -6.54 -12.91 11.17
CA PRO A 24 -5.94 -13.30 9.88
C PRO A 24 -6.03 -12.20 8.82
N TYR A 25 -7.12 -11.42 8.79
CA TYR A 25 -7.29 -10.33 7.84
C TYR A 25 -6.36 -9.16 8.14
N ILE A 26 -6.22 -8.81 9.42
CA ILE A 26 -5.30 -7.77 9.88
C ILE A 26 -3.86 -8.18 9.55
N GLN A 27 -3.51 -9.44 9.80
CA GLN A 27 -2.20 -9.98 9.45
C GLN A 27 -1.91 -9.84 7.95
N ASN A 28 -2.83 -10.27 7.10
CA ASN A 28 -2.66 -10.20 5.66
C ASN A 28 -2.52 -8.75 5.16
N THR A 29 -3.31 -7.84 5.72
CA THR A 29 -3.25 -6.41 5.41
C THR A 29 -1.88 -5.82 5.79
N LEU A 30 -1.38 -6.11 7.00
CA LEU A 30 -0.08 -5.62 7.46
C LEU A 30 1.07 -6.16 6.60
N VAL A 31 1.03 -7.45 6.23
CA VAL A 31 2.01 -8.05 5.32
C VAL A 31 1.99 -7.36 3.96
N THR A 32 0.80 -7.13 3.40
CA THR A 32 0.64 -6.46 2.10
C THR A 32 1.21 -5.05 2.13
N ILE A 33 0.90 -4.28 3.19
CA ILE A 33 1.44 -2.92 3.38
C ILE A 33 2.97 -2.97 3.45
N ASN A 34 3.53 -3.88 4.25
CA ASN A 34 4.98 -3.99 4.40
C ASN A 34 5.69 -4.35 3.08
N GLN A 35 5.09 -5.22 2.26
CA GLN A 35 5.62 -5.55 0.94
C GLN A 35 5.52 -4.35 -0.03
N ALA A 36 4.42 -3.61 0.00
CA ALA A 36 4.22 -2.44 -0.84
C ALA A 36 5.12 -1.25 -0.47
N GLN A 37 5.71 -1.24 0.73
CA GLN A 37 6.65 -0.21 1.16
C GLN A 37 8.05 -0.37 0.55
N GLU A 38 8.46 -1.58 0.14
CA GLU A 38 9.81 -1.80 -0.40
C GLU A 38 10.12 -0.94 -1.63
N PRO A 39 9.25 -0.85 -2.65
CA PRO A 39 9.46 0.06 -3.79
C PRO A 39 9.61 1.53 -3.39
N LEU A 40 8.94 1.98 -2.32
CA LEU A 40 9.02 3.38 -1.86
C LEU A 40 10.38 3.70 -1.23
N LYS A 41 11.11 2.70 -0.71
CA LYS A 41 12.50 2.89 -0.24
C LYS A 41 13.46 3.09 -1.41
N SER A 42 13.25 2.35 -2.50
CA SER A 42 14.06 2.45 -3.72
C SER A 42 13.70 3.65 -4.59
N PHE A 43 12.44 4.10 -4.52
CA PHE A 43 11.88 5.20 -5.30
C PHE A 43 11.03 6.10 -4.39
N PRO A 44 11.66 6.95 -3.55
CA PRO A 44 10.94 7.78 -2.56
C PRO A 44 9.97 8.77 -3.20
N ASP A 45 10.20 9.12 -4.47
CA ASP A 45 9.40 10.07 -5.23
C ASP A 45 8.44 9.39 -6.23
N LEU A 46 8.27 8.06 -6.13
CA LEU A 46 7.31 7.32 -6.94
C LEU A 46 5.90 7.92 -6.76
N ASN A 47 5.28 8.33 -7.87
CA ASN A 47 3.98 9.02 -7.90
C ASN A 47 3.93 10.43 -7.28
N GLN A 48 5.06 11.07 -6.92
CA GLN A 48 5.05 12.49 -6.54
C GLN A 48 4.79 13.41 -7.72
N THR A 49 5.09 12.94 -8.94
CA THR A 49 4.74 13.62 -10.18
C THR A 49 3.67 12.81 -10.89
N VAL A 50 2.56 13.45 -11.27
CA VAL A 50 1.66 12.86 -12.25
C VAL A 50 2.51 12.60 -13.50
N PRO A 51 2.54 11.39 -14.08
CA PRO A 51 3.15 11.22 -15.38
C PRO A 51 2.27 12.01 -16.36
N ILE A 52 2.62 13.27 -16.60
CA ILE A 52 1.99 14.06 -17.64
C ILE A 52 2.48 13.45 -18.94
N THR A 53 1.75 12.48 -19.47
CA THR A 53 1.83 12.17 -20.89
C THR A 53 1.24 13.37 -21.62
N VAL A 54 2.09 14.34 -21.98
CA VAL A 54 1.70 15.37 -22.95
C VAL A 54 1.56 14.66 -24.29
N VAL A 55 0.35 14.20 -24.60
CA VAL A 55 0.04 13.70 -25.93
C VAL A 55 -0.04 14.91 -26.85
N ASP A 56 0.98 15.11 -27.70
CA ASP A 56 0.87 16.08 -28.79
C ASP A 56 -0.22 15.59 -29.75
N LYS A 57 -1.36 16.29 -29.75
CA LYS A 57 -2.49 15.98 -30.62
C LYS A 57 -2.11 16.01 -32.10
N ARG A 58 -1.05 16.74 -32.49
CA ARG A 58 -0.57 16.80 -33.87
C ARG A 58 0.05 15.48 -34.33
N LEU A 59 0.65 14.71 -33.43
CA LEU A 59 1.19 13.38 -33.74
C LEU A 59 0.08 12.35 -33.98
N MET A 60 -1.12 12.55 -33.41
CA MET A 60 -2.28 11.68 -33.66
C MET A 60 -3.04 12.03 -34.96
N LEU A 61 -2.80 13.20 -35.55
CA LEU A 61 -3.42 13.61 -36.82
C LEU A 61 -2.68 13.10 -38.06
N TRP A 62 -1.48 12.53 -37.90
CA TRP A 62 -0.68 11.96 -39.00
C TRP A 62 -1.01 10.49 -39.32
N LEU A 63 -1.90 9.86 -38.56
CA LEU A 63 -2.31 8.46 -38.73
C LEU A 63 -3.66 8.28 -39.43
N ASN A 64 -4.24 9.35 -40.00
CA ASN A 64 -5.47 9.30 -40.81
C ASN A 64 -5.22 9.78 -42.23
#